data_AF-A0A3D8Q7V6-F1
#
_entry.id   AF-A0A3D8Q7V6-F1
#
_cell.length_a   1.000
_cell.length_b   1.000
_cell.length_c   1.000
_cell.angle_alpha   90.00
_cell.angle_beta   90.00
_cell.angle_gamma   90.00
#
_symmetry.space_group_name_H-M   'P 1'
#
loop_
_entity.id
_entity.type
_entity.pdbx_description
1 polymer ?
#
loop_
_entity_poly.entity_id
_entity_poly.type
_entity_poly.pdbx_seq_one_letter_code
_entity_poly.pdbx_strand_id
1 'polypeptide(L)'
;MDSSPVTCLGIGLPSCLRDLPVSTPTSADSEDVAASKGQRVREAICTLGEKSQTPQVEVEEACYLAAGLSDVVILLERPKPRHNYIQRCPSLKAVDELVKLATNGTRSINNTSVIDAFLLKPVPEQARPTDSECFTTVEQILTIKQPRVLICCWSGECQNDTLALLRSRGVGSVAMRSVARLNGNEMIVYHSFHPATAVCWNKCQPALRALLAYHFAAAFLELRHPQEPPEWALKLSKSAAGTNWNERLSLKAADASFRSLLVIILGDEKVDSVWPQTESTPSHVWSEIPSTLVRDLPTTSHQPGALAVAEATLLWREYFSDKPEFQQVLSELLKLGNRQNGFY
;
A
#
# COMPACT_ATOMS: atom_id res chain seq x y z
N MET A 1 2.53 -17.81 -24.79
CA MET A 1 1.38 -17.36 -23.98
C MET A 1 1.91 -16.23 -23.12
N ASP A 2 1.59 -14.99 -23.45
CA ASP A 2 2.02 -13.85 -22.63
C ASP A 2 1.25 -13.90 -21.30
N SER A 3 1.97 -14.12 -20.20
CA SER A 3 1.42 -14.00 -18.86
C SER A 3 0.94 -12.57 -18.64
N SER A 4 -0.27 -12.40 -18.11
CA SER A 4 -0.78 -11.09 -17.69
C SER A 4 0.26 -10.37 -16.80
N PRO A 5 0.48 -9.06 -16.98
CA PRO A 5 1.47 -8.34 -16.20
C PRO A 5 1.17 -8.45 -14.69
N VAL A 6 2.19 -8.76 -13.91
CA VAL A 6 2.11 -8.71 -12.43
C VAL A 6 1.97 -7.24 -12.03
N THR A 7 0.93 -6.92 -11.26
CA THR A 7 0.69 -5.54 -10.82
C THR A 7 0.31 -5.52 -9.35
N CYS A 8 0.64 -4.41 -8.68
CA CYS A 8 0.15 -4.12 -7.34
C CYS A 8 -0.06 -2.62 -7.23
N LEU A 9 -1.20 -2.20 -6.65
CA LEU A 9 -1.61 -0.80 -6.63
C LEU A 9 -1.58 -0.20 -8.05
N GLY A 10 -1.89 -1.03 -9.04
CA GLY A 10 -1.79 -0.81 -10.50
C GLY A 10 -0.59 0.00 -11.00
N ILE A 11 0.59 -0.35 -10.51
CA ILE A 11 1.87 -0.17 -11.20
C ILE A 11 2.42 -1.54 -11.60
N GLY A 12 3.24 -1.61 -12.65
CA GLY A 12 4.06 -2.78 -12.95
C GLY A 12 5.22 -2.87 -11.93
N LEU A 13 5.65 -4.09 -11.60
CA LEU A 13 6.63 -4.30 -10.53
C LEU A 13 7.98 -4.79 -11.10
N PRO A 14 9.10 -4.13 -10.75
CA PRO A 14 10.42 -4.62 -11.16
C PRO A 14 10.78 -5.94 -10.47
N SER A 15 11.72 -6.69 -11.02
CA SER A 15 12.17 -7.98 -10.45
C SER A 15 12.62 -7.85 -8.99
N CYS A 16 13.35 -6.79 -8.63
CA CYS A 16 13.82 -6.57 -7.25
C CYS A 16 12.70 -6.55 -6.19
N LEU A 17 11.45 -6.27 -6.57
CA LEU A 17 10.28 -6.31 -5.68
C LEU A 17 9.42 -7.56 -5.94
N ARG A 18 9.27 -8.02 -7.18
CA ARG A 18 8.50 -9.23 -7.51
C ARG A 18 9.09 -10.52 -6.97
N ASP A 19 10.39 -10.53 -6.73
CA ASP A 19 11.10 -11.71 -6.25
C ASP A 19 11.10 -11.80 -4.71
N LEU A 20 10.58 -10.77 -4.01
CA LEU A 20 10.46 -10.78 -2.54
C LEU A 20 9.28 -11.63 -2.02
N PRO A 21 8.07 -11.60 -2.61
CA PRO A 21 6.95 -12.41 -2.18
C PRO A 21 7.26 -13.89 -2.03
N VAL A 22 6.81 -14.45 -0.91
CA VAL A 22 6.94 -15.88 -0.60
C VAL A 22 5.59 -16.48 -0.26
N SER A 23 5.39 -17.74 -0.63
CA SER A 23 4.21 -18.47 -0.16
C SER A 23 4.27 -18.57 1.37
N THR A 24 3.25 -18.05 2.03
CA THR A 24 3.21 -18.06 3.49
C THR A 24 3.10 -19.48 4.03
N PRO A 25 3.72 -19.79 5.18
CA PRO A 25 3.46 -21.04 5.86
C PRO A 25 1.99 -21.14 6.27
N THR A 26 1.49 -22.37 6.40
CA THR A 26 0.23 -22.64 7.10
C THR A 26 0.34 -22.11 8.53
N SER A 27 -0.78 -21.69 9.12
CA SER A 27 -0.84 -21.27 10.53
C SER A 27 -0.11 -22.27 11.43
N ALA A 28 0.70 -21.75 12.36
CA ALA A 28 1.34 -22.58 13.38
C ALA A 28 0.36 -23.04 14.48
N ASP A 29 -0.72 -22.30 14.67
CA ASP A 29 -1.79 -22.66 15.60
C ASP A 29 -2.57 -23.86 15.05
N SER A 30 -2.93 -24.81 15.91
CA SER A 30 -3.94 -25.82 15.58
C SER A 30 -5.30 -25.16 15.32
N GLU A 31 -6.19 -25.85 14.59
CA GLU A 31 -7.52 -25.33 14.27
C GLU A 31 -8.30 -24.93 15.53
N ASP A 32 -8.23 -25.73 16.60
CA ASP A 32 -8.89 -25.44 17.88
C ASP A 32 -8.34 -24.16 18.56
N VAL A 33 -7.01 -23.98 18.54
CA VAL A 33 -6.37 -22.78 19.11
C VAL A 33 -6.73 -21.55 18.29
N ALA A 34 -6.72 -21.66 16.96
CA ALA A 34 -7.10 -20.57 16.05
C ALA A 34 -8.58 -20.18 16.24
N ALA A 35 -9.47 -21.16 16.36
CA ALA A 35 -10.89 -20.93 16.63
C ALA A 35 -11.12 -20.26 17.98
N SER A 36 -10.43 -20.74 19.04
CA SER A 36 -10.50 -20.14 20.38
C SER A 36 -10.01 -18.68 20.39
N LYS A 37 -8.87 -18.38 19.75
CA LYS A 37 -8.36 -17.01 19.60
C LYS A 37 -9.37 -16.15 18.83
N GLY A 38 -9.91 -16.66 17.73
CA GLY A 38 -10.92 -15.96 16.91
C GLY A 38 -12.17 -15.59 17.72
N GLN A 39 -12.67 -16.53 18.52
CA GLN A 39 -13.83 -16.30 19.39
C GLN A 39 -13.55 -15.21 20.45
N ARG A 40 -12.39 -15.27 21.12
CA ARG A 40 -12.00 -14.25 22.12
C ARG A 40 -11.80 -12.86 21.52
N VAL A 41 -11.26 -12.78 20.30
CA VAL A 41 -11.14 -11.50 19.57
C VAL A 41 -12.53 -10.95 19.25
N ARG A 42 -13.44 -11.79 18.75
CA ARG A 42 -14.83 -11.40 18.48
C ARG A 42 -15.51 -10.89 19.74
N GLU A 43 -15.38 -11.60 20.86
CA GLU A 43 -15.95 -11.19 22.15
C GLU A 43 -15.46 -9.82 22.60
N ALA A 44 -14.15 -9.53 22.47
CA ALA A 44 -13.58 -8.23 22.81
C ALA A 44 -14.19 -7.09 21.98
N ILE A 45 -14.34 -7.31 20.66
CA ILE A 45 -14.94 -6.33 19.74
C ILE A 45 -16.44 -6.14 20.05
N CYS A 46 -17.18 -7.23 20.26
CA CYS A 46 -18.61 -7.18 20.61
C CYS A 46 -18.84 -6.44 21.93
N THR A 47 -18.03 -6.71 22.95
CA THR A 47 -18.12 -6.01 24.25
C THR A 47 -17.88 -4.50 24.09
N LEU A 48 -16.90 -4.09 23.27
CA LEU A 48 -16.68 -2.68 22.98
C LEU A 48 -17.89 -2.05 22.25
N GLY A 49 -18.42 -2.76 21.26
CA GLY A 49 -19.59 -2.32 20.47
C GLY A 49 -20.84 -2.15 21.32
N GLU A 50 -21.16 -3.12 22.18
CA GLU A 50 -22.29 -3.08 23.12
C GLU A 50 -22.16 -1.89 24.08
N LYS A 51 -20.99 -1.72 24.70
CA LYS A 51 -20.72 -0.60 25.62
C LYS A 51 -20.86 0.78 24.95
N SER A 52 -20.54 0.84 23.66
CA SER A 52 -20.53 2.07 22.87
C SER A 52 -21.82 2.30 22.08
N GLN A 53 -22.79 1.37 22.18
CA GLN A 53 -24.02 1.37 21.39
C GLN A 53 -23.76 1.47 19.88
N THR A 54 -22.65 0.88 19.42
CA THR A 54 -22.25 0.90 18.02
C THR A 54 -23.23 0.04 17.19
N PRO A 55 -23.62 0.48 15.97
CA PRO A 55 -24.45 -0.34 15.09
C PRO A 55 -23.87 -1.74 14.86
N GLN A 56 -24.70 -2.78 14.99
CA GLN A 56 -24.27 -4.17 14.88
C GLN A 56 -23.52 -4.48 13.58
N VAL A 57 -23.95 -3.90 12.46
CA VAL A 57 -23.27 -4.05 11.17
C VAL A 57 -21.80 -3.68 11.24
N GLU A 58 -21.45 -2.60 11.95
CA GLU A 58 -20.08 -2.12 12.08
C GLU A 58 -19.24 -3.02 13.00
N VAL A 59 -19.86 -3.57 14.04
CA VAL A 59 -19.25 -4.54 14.95
C VAL A 59 -18.93 -5.84 14.20
N GLU A 60 -19.88 -6.37 13.42
CA GLU A 60 -19.70 -7.57 12.60
C GLU A 60 -18.60 -7.39 11.55
N GLU A 61 -18.57 -6.21 10.96
CA GLU A 61 -17.57 -5.73 10.03
C GLU A 61 -16.15 -5.75 10.65
N ALA A 62 -15.97 -5.12 11.82
CA ALA A 62 -14.70 -5.15 12.54
C ALA A 62 -14.30 -6.58 12.95
N CYS A 63 -15.27 -7.41 13.36
CA CYS A 63 -15.03 -8.82 13.66
C CYS A 63 -14.56 -9.60 12.42
N TYR A 64 -15.15 -9.34 11.25
CA TYR A 64 -14.78 -10.00 10.00
C TYR A 64 -13.33 -9.71 9.61
N LEU A 65 -12.91 -8.45 9.67
CA LEU A 65 -11.51 -8.08 9.38
C LEU A 65 -10.52 -8.67 10.40
N ALA A 66 -10.92 -8.71 11.67
CA ALA A 66 -10.09 -9.24 12.75
C ALA A 66 -10.02 -10.79 12.78
N ALA A 67 -10.87 -11.49 12.03
CA ALA A 67 -10.98 -12.95 12.07
C ALA A 67 -9.83 -13.70 11.36
N GLY A 68 -8.97 -12.99 10.62
CA GLY A 68 -7.85 -13.60 9.90
C GLY A 68 -6.81 -14.27 10.80
N LEU A 69 -5.80 -14.88 10.15
CA LEU A 69 -4.70 -15.57 10.84
C LEU A 69 -3.93 -14.63 11.78
N SER A 70 -3.43 -15.18 12.88
CA SER A 70 -2.81 -14.39 13.96
C SER A 70 -1.34 -14.05 13.73
N ASP A 71 -0.66 -14.75 12.82
CA ASP A 71 0.79 -14.63 12.60
C ASP A 71 1.22 -13.26 12.04
N VAL A 72 0.38 -12.66 11.19
CA VAL A 72 0.51 -11.29 10.70
C VAL A 72 -0.76 -10.50 11.00
N VAL A 73 -0.60 -9.37 11.69
CA VAL A 73 -1.68 -8.41 11.93
C VAL A 73 -1.36 -7.10 11.20
N ILE A 74 -2.34 -6.54 10.51
CA ILE A 74 -2.26 -5.24 9.87
C ILE A 74 -3.07 -4.25 10.72
N LEU A 75 -2.40 -3.24 11.27
CA LEU A 75 -3.01 -2.21 12.09
C LEU A 75 -3.22 -0.94 11.27
N LEU A 76 -4.46 -0.67 10.90
CA LEU A 76 -4.92 0.54 10.21
C LEU A 76 -5.33 1.62 11.24
N GLU A 77 -5.78 2.77 10.76
CA GLU A 77 -6.12 3.91 11.61
C GLU A 77 -7.56 3.88 12.11
N ARG A 78 -8.52 4.30 11.29
CA ARG A 78 -9.93 4.46 11.68
C ARG A 78 -10.86 4.14 10.51
N PRO A 79 -12.00 3.47 10.76
CA PRO A 79 -13.07 3.36 9.77
C PRO A 79 -13.62 4.75 9.39
N LYS A 80 -13.78 5.03 8.09
CA LYS A 80 -14.38 6.31 7.66
C LYS A 80 -15.90 6.32 7.89
N PRO A 81 -16.50 7.47 8.29
CA PRO A 81 -17.92 7.60 8.60
C PRO A 81 -18.89 7.06 7.52
N ARG A 82 -18.55 7.23 6.23
CA ARG A 82 -19.43 6.91 5.09
C ARG A 82 -19.02 5.65 4.31
N HIS A 83 -18.18 4.78 4.86
CA HIS A 83 -17.74 3.57 4.15
C HIS A 83 -18.67 2.40 4.45
N ASN A 84 -19.33 1.88 3.39
CA ASN A 84 -19.89 0.53 3.32
C ASN A 84 -18.85 -0.38 2.64
N TYR A 85 -18.73 -1.62 3.12
CA TYR A 85 -17.50 -2.43 3.20
C TYR A 85 -16.66 -2.81 1.94
N ILE A 86 -15.46 -3.33 2.25
CA ILE A 86 -14.32 -3.92 1.49
C ILE A 86 -14.25 -3.66 -0.02
N GLN A 87 -15.29 -3.97 -0.79
CA GLN A 87 -15.30 -3.77 -2.25
C GLN A 87 -15.25 -2.28 -2.65
N ARG A 88 -15.77 -1.38 -1.81
CA ARG A 88 -15.87 0.05 -2.13
C ARG A 88 -14.85 0.93 -1.40
N CYS A 89 -14.06 0.38 -0.48
CA CYS A 89 -13.04 1.13 0.24
C CYS A 89 -11.70 1.03 -0.50
N PRO A 90 -11.17 2.12 -1.10
CA PRO A 90 -9.90 2.07 -1.82
C PRO A 90 -8.73 1.60 -0.94
N SER A 91 -8.75 1.96 0.35
CA SER A 91 -7.72 1.54 1.31
C SER A 91 -7.74 0.04 1.56
N LEU A 92 -8.91 -0.57 1.76
CA LEU A 92 -9.01 -2.01 2.01
C LEU A 92 -8.74 -2.82 0.73
N LYS A 93 -9.14 -2.31 -0.44
CA LYS A 93 -8.75 -2.89 -1.72
C LYS A 93 -7.23 -2.86 -1.90
N ALA A 94 -6.58 -1.75 -1.54
CA ALA A 94 -5.12 -1.65 -1.56
C ALA A 94 -4.48 -2.66 -0.60
N VAL A 95 -5.00 -2.81 0.62
CA VAL A 95 -4.54 -3.85 1.56
C VAL A 95 -4.67 -5.25 0.96
N ASP A 96 -5.80 -5.58 0.35
CA ASP A 96 -5.99 -6.88 -0.29
C ASP A 96 -4.99 -7.13 -1.45
N GLU A 97 -4.78 -6.14 -2.32
CA GLU A 97 -3.78 -6.21 -3.39
C GLU A 97 -2.35 -6.39 -2.85
N LEU A 98 -2.01 -5.71 -1.76
CA LEU A 98 -0.70 -5.79 -1.10
C LEU A 98 -0.47 -7.15 -0.44
N VAL A 99 -1.47 -7.68 0.26
CA VAL A 99 -1.40 -9.01 0.88
C VAL A 99 -1.28 -10.09 -0.19
N LYS A 100 -2.09 -10.00 -1.26
CA LYS A 100 -1.99 -10.94 -2.39
C LYS A 100 -0.63 -10.88 -3.06
N LEU A 101 -0.08 -9.68 -3.28
CA LEU A 101 1.28 -9.54 -3.78
C LEU A 101 2.26 -10.24 -2.84
N ALA A 102 2.31 -9.83 -1.57
CA ALA A 102 3.31 -10.26 -0.60
C ALA A 102 3.34 -11.78 -0.35
N THR A 103 2.23 -12.46 -0.65
CA THR A 103 2.05 -13.88 -0.37
C THR A 103 1.91 -14.75 -1.61
N ASN A 104 2.18 -14.21 -2.81
CA ASN A 104 1.95 -14.88 -4.10
C ASN A 104 0.51 -15.42 -4.23
N GLY A 105 -0.46 -14.64 -3.76
CA GLY A 105 -1.90 -14.96 -3.81
C GLY A 105 -2.36 -16.01 -2.81
N THR A 106 -1.47 -16.56 -1.98
CA THR A 106 -1.87 -17.56 -0.96
C THR A 106 -2.70 -16.94 0.17
N ARG A 107 -2.58 -15.62 0.38
CA ARG A 107 -3.42 -14.85 1.31
C ARG A 107 -4.12 -13.68 0.62
N SER A 108 -5.13 -13.18 1.32
CA SER A 108 -5.94 -12.03 0.97
C SER A 108 -6.36 -11.32 2.27
N ILE A 109 -7.10 -10.23 2.13
CA ILE A 109 -7.69 -9.56 3.30
C ILE A 109 -8.65 -10.47 4.08
N ASN A 110 -9.25 -11.48 3.43
CA ASN A 110 -10.23 -12.37 4.07
C ASN A 110 -9.62 -13.39 5.03
N ASN A 111 -8.31 -13.63 4.96
CA ASN A 111 -7.62 -14.59 5.81
C ASN A 111 -6.38 -14.00 6.52
N THR A 112 -6.20 -12.68 6.44
CA THR A 112 -5.16 -11.94 7.15
C THR A 112 -5.84 -11.02 8.15
N SER A 113 -5.35 -10.99 9.40
CA SER A 113 -5.95 -10.13 10.43
C SER A 113 -5.75 -8.66 10.09
N VAL A 114 -6.83 -7.91 9.95
CA VAL A 114 -6.81 -6.45 9.81
C VAL A 114 -7.61 -5.85 10.96
N ILE A 115 -7.02 -4.90 11.67
CA ILE A 115 -7.66 -4.19 12.78
C ILE A 115 -7.40 -2.69 12.64
N ASP A 116 -8.33 -1.87 13.10
CA ASP A 116 -8.13 -0.42 13.20
C ASP A 116 -7.70 -0.04 14.62
N ALA A 117 -6.77 0.91 14.75
CA ALA A 117 -6.34 1.46 16.04
C ALA A 117 -7.50 2.15 16.76
N PHE A 118 -8.36 2.82 16.00
CA PHE A 118 -9.66 3.32 16.42
C PHE A 118 -10.73 2.35 15.93
N LEU A 119 -10.91 1.26 16.69
CA LEU A 119 -11.58 0.03 16.26
C LEU A 119 -13.00 0.22 15.71
N LEU A 120 -13.76 1.14 16.31
CA LEU A 120 -15.11 1.50 15.88
C LEU A 120 -15.21 3.03 15.72
N LYS A 121 -16.17 3.47 14.91
CA LYS A 121 -16.51 4.87 14.69
C LYS A 121 -17.14 5.44 15.96
N PRO A 122 -16.75 6.66 16.37
CA PRO A 122 -17.43 7.32 17.45
C PRO A 122 -18.87 7.67 17.03
N VAL A 123 -19.86 7.31 17.86
CA VAL A 123 -21.25 7.75 17.72
C VAL A 123 -21.28 9.27 17.89
N PRO A 124 -21.77 10.06 16.91
CA PRO A 124 -21.61 11.53 16.90
C PRO A 124 -22.08 12.24 18.16
N GLU A 125 -23.15 11.74 18.79
CA GLU A 125 -23.78 12.36 19.96
C GLU A 125 -23.12 11.96 21.28
N GLN A 126 -22.42 10.83 21.31
CA GLN A 126 -21.88 10.24 22.54
C GLN A 126 -20.35 10.25 22.59
N ALA A 127 -19.69 10.49 21.45
CA ALA A 127 -18.24 10.37 21.26
C ALA A 127 -17.68 9.02 21.78
N ARG A 128 -18.44 7.94 21.61
CA ARG A 128 -18.09 6.57 22.03
C ARG A 128 -18.00 5.59 20.85
N PRO A 129 -17.08 4.62 20.86
CA PRO A 129 -16.06 4.42 21.89
C PRO A 129 -15.06 5.57 21.96
N THR A 130 -14.54 5.83 23.14
CA THR A 130 -13.42 6.75 23.30
C THR A 130 -12.16 6.12 22.68
N ASP A 131 -11.20 6.97 22.32
CA ASP A 131 -9.93 6.51 21.77
C ASP A 131 -9.19 5.56 22.75
N SER A 132 -9.25 5.84 24.05
CA SER A 132 -8.67 4.98 25.10
C SER A 132 -9.31 3.59 25.18
N GLU A 133 -10.64 3.50 25.04
CA GLU A 133 -11.35 2.21 24.99
C GLU A 133 -10.96 1.41 23.74
N CYS A 134 -10.81 2.08 22.60
CA CYS A 134 -10.29 1.45 21.38
C CYS A 134 -8.88 0.91 21.61
N PHE A 135 -7.97 1.73 22.14
CA PHE A 135 -6.59 1.33 22.39
C PHE A 135 -6.48 0.15 23.36
N THR A 136 -7.26 0.16 24.45
CA THR A 136 -7.31 -0.96 25.40
C THR A 136 -7.77 -2.25 24.73
N THR A 137 -8.80 -2.16 23.87
CA THR A 137 -9.34 -3.31 23.14
C THR A 137 -8.35 -3.83 22.10
N VAL A 138 -7.65 -2.94 21.40
CA VAL A 138 -6.60 -3.31 20.42
C VAL A 138 -5.43 -4.02 21.12
N GLU A 139 -4.97 -3.52 22.28
CA GLU A 139 -3.93 -4.18 23.07
C GLU A 139 -4.38 -5.59 23.53
N GLN A 140 -5.64 -5.74 23.94
CA GLN A 140 -6.23 -7.03 24.26
C GLN A 140 -6.25 -7.97 23.04
N ILE A 141 -6.66 -7.49 21.87
CA ILE A 141 -6.68 -8.29 20.62
C ILE A 141 -5.27 -8.74 20.25
N LEU A 142 -4.28 -7.85 20.30
CA LEU A 142 -2.88 -8.18 20.01
C LEU A 142 -2.33 -9.19 21.03
N THR A 143 -2.75 -9.09 22.28
CA THR A 143 -2.41 -10.07 23.34
C THR A 143 -3.01 -11.46 23.06
N ILE A 144 -4.23 -11.52 22.53
CA ILE A 144 -4.89 -12.78 22.16
C ILE A 144 -4.22 -13.39 20.91
N LYS A 145 -3.97 -12.58 19.88
CA LYS A 145 -3.39 -13.05 18.61
C LYS A 145 -1.92 -13.43 18.75
N GLN A 146 -1.15 -12.67 19.52
CA GLN A 146 0.30 -12.83 19.67
C GLN A 146 1.00 -12.86 18.30
N PRO A 147 0.86 -11.80 17.49
CA PRO A 147 1.42 -11.80 16.14
C PRO A 147 2.94 -11.91 16.18
N ARG A 148 3.50 -12.63 15.20
CA ARG A 148 4.95 -12.61 14.94
C ARG A 148 5.34 -11.33 14.23
N VAL A 149 4.46 -10.83 13.36
CA VAL A 149 4.68 -9.61 12.58
C VAL A 149 3.46 -8.70 12.67
N LEU A 150 3.69 -7.42 12.91
CA LEU A 150 2.71 -6.35 12.87
C LEU A 150 3.08 -5.37 11.76
N ILE A 151 2.15 -5.10 10.84
CA ILE A 151 2.29 -4.02 9.85
C ILE A 151 1.47 -2.83 10.38
N CYS A 152 2.13 -1.80 10.88
CA CYS A 152 1.45 -0.61 11.38
C CYS A 152 1.34 0.47 10.31
N CYS A 153 0.11 0.89 10.03
CA CYS A 153 -0.25 1.86 9.01
C CYS A 153 -0.97 3.09 9.61
N TRP A 154 -0.78 3.36 10.90
CA TRP A 154 -1.45 4.42 11.65
C TRP A 154 -0.44 5.31 12.38
N SER A 155 -0.62 6.63 12.33
CA SER A 155 0.31 7.61 12.93
C SER A 155 -0.35 8.55 13.95
N GLY A 156 -1.63 8.37 14.28
CA GLY A 156 -2.37 9.23 15.20
C GLY A 156 -1.80 9.25 16.62
N GLU A 157 -2.14 10.29 17.38
CA GLU A 157 -1.74 10.40 18.78
C GLU A 157 -2.26 9.22 19.59
N CYS A 158 -1.45 8.72 20.52
CA CYS A 158 -1.78 7.57 21.34
C CYS A 158 -1.36 7.84 22.78
N GLN A 159 -2.32 7.69 23.70
CA GLN A 159 -2.09 7.80 25.14
C GLN A 159 -1.74 6.44 25.78
N ASN A 160 -1.78 5.36 25.02
CA ASN A 160 -1.40 4.02 25.47
C ASN A 160 0.08 3.79 25.13
N ASP A 161 0.92 3.62 26.15
CA ASP A 161 2.36 3.48 26.00
C ASP A 161 2.75 2.27 25.13
N THR A 162 2.03 1.15 25.29
CA THR A 162 2.26 -0.08 24.51
C THR A 162 2.01 0.17 23.02
N LEU A 163 0.87 0.75 22.67
CA LEU A 163 0.51 1.02 21.27
C LEU A 163 1.29 2.18 20.66
N ALA A 164 1.75 3.14 21.48
CA ALA A 164 2.57 4.25 21.02
C ALA A 164 3.87 3.78 20.35
N LEU A 165 4.45 2.65 20.81
CA LEU A 165 5.64 2.03 20.21
C LEU A 165 5.36 1.42 18.83
N LEU A 166 4.10 1.11 18.53
CA LEU A 166 3.72 0.40 17.30
C LEU A 166 3.47 1.35 16.14
N ARG A 167 3.29 2.63 16.42
CA ARG A 167 2.87 3.65 15.45
C ARG A 167 3.75 3.70 14.21
N SER A 168 3.13 4.06 13.10
CA SER A 168 3.80 4.51 11.89
C SER A 168 4.78 5.64 12.21
N ARG A 169 5.96 5.57 11.60
CA ARG A 169 6.97 6.64 11.64
C ARG A 169 6.83 7.65 10.49
N GLY A 170 5.71 7.57 9.76
CA GLY A 170 5.43 8.40 8.61
C GLY A 170 6.17 7.96 7.34
N VAL A 171 5.78 8.58 6.23
CA VAL A 171 6.47 8.43 4.94
C VAL A 171 7.87 9.04 5.06
N GLY A 172 8.88 8.37 4.49
CA GLY A 172 10.26 8.87 4.50
C GLY A 172 11.13 8.36 5.63
N SER A 173 10.54 7.66 6.61
CA SER A 173 11.34 7.01 7.64
C SER A 173 12.18 5.88 7.03
N VAL A 174 13.48 5.92 7.30
CA VAL A 174 14.40 4.81 6.99
C VAL A 174 14.36 3.72 8.06
N ALA A 175 13.79 4.03 9.23
CA ALA A 175 13.66 3.11 10.35
C ALA A 175 12.36 2.30 10.21
N MET A 176 12.26 1.52 9.12
CA MET A 176 11.06 0.82 8.68
C MET A 176 10.67 -0.35 9.59
N ARG A 177 11.64 -0.89 10.32
CA ARG A 177 11.52 -2.12 11.12
C ARG A 177 11.92 -1.85 12.56
N SER A 178 11.22 -2.47 13.51
CA SER A 178 11.65 -2.55 14.90
C SER A 178 11.21 -3.86 15.55
N VAL A 179 11.75 -4.13 16.73
CA VAL A 179 11.28 -5.21 17.61
C VAL A 179 10.48 -4.56 18.73
N ALA A 180 9.27 -5.04 18.95
CA ALA A 180 8.43 -4.66 20.08
C ALA A 180 8.18 -5.88 20.97
N ARG A 181 7.91 -5.65 22.25
CA ARG A 181 7.51 -6.70 23.19
C ARG A 181 6.11 -6.42 23.70
N LEU A 182 5.23 -7.40 23.57
CA LEU A 182 3.88 -7.38 24.11
C LEU A 182 3.70 -8.56 25.06
N ASN A 183 3.49 -8.27 26.34
CA ASN A 183 3.35 -9.30 27.39
C ASN A 183 4.50 -10.33 27.40
N GLY A 184 5.73 -9.84 27.21
CA GLY A 184 6.94 -10.67 27.18
C GLY A 184 7.22 -11.38 25.85
N ASN A 185 6.27 -11.38 24.90
CA ASN A 185 6.47 -11.94 23.57
C ASN A 185 7.04 -10.89 22.62
N GLU A 186 8.10 -11.26 21.91
CA GLU A 186 8.69 -10.41 20.86
C GLU A 186 7.87 -10.50 19.58
N MET A 187 7.67 -9.35 18.94
CA MET A 187 7.08 -9.24 17.61
C MET A 187 7.87 -8.24 16.77
N ILE A 188 7.90 -8.48 15.46
CA ILE A 188 8.50 -7.56 14.50
C ILE A 188 7.45 -6.55 14.05
N VAL A 189 7.77 -5.27 14.13
CA VAL A 189 6.90 -4.19 13.68
C VAL A 189 7.47 -3.56 12.41
N TYR A 190 6.68 -3.59 11.34
CA TYR A 190 6.90 -2.77 10.16
C TYR A 190 6.13 -1.47 10.28
N HIS A 191 6.87 -0.37 10.42
CA HIS A 191 6.34 0.99 10.51
C HIS A 191 6.02 1.50 9.11
N SER A 192 4.90 1.03 8.56
CA SER A 192 4.37 1.49 7.28
C SER A 192 3.55 2.76 7.45
N PHE A 193 2.82 3.18 6.42
CA PHE A 193 1.92 4.34 6.43
C PHE A 193 0.57 3.96 5.85
N HIS A 194 -0.45 4.78 6.13
CA HIS A 194 -1.82 4.47 5.75
C HIS A 194 -1.97 4.30 4.22
N PRO A 195 -2.55 3.20 3.71
CA PRO A 195 -2.67 2.96 2.26
C PRO A 195 -3.34 4.10 1.48
N ALA A 196 -4.31 4.79 2.10
CA ALA A 196 -4.95 5.98 1.50
C ALA A 196 -3.95 7.07 1.08
N THR A 197 -2.81 7.21 1.74
CA THR A 197 -1.76 8.15 1.34
C THR A 197 -1.29 7.90 -0.09
N ALA A 198 -1.13 6.64 -0.48
CA ALA A 198 -0.69 6.25 -1.83
C ALA A 198 -1.82 6.16 -2.86
N VAL A 199 -3.03 5.74 -2.46
CA VAL A 199 -4.12 5.42 -3.41
C VAL A 199 -5.25 6.45 -3.46
N CYS A 200 -5.40 7.28 -2.42
CA CYS A 200 -6.47 8.30 -2.36
C CYS A 200 -5.92 9.72 -2.51
N TRP A 201 -4.81 10.02 -1.82
CA TRP A 201 -4.32 11.39 -1.69
C TRP A 201 -3.24 11.71 -2.71
N ASN A 202 -2.23 10.86 -2.89
CA ASN A 202 -1.12 11.07 -3.82
C ASN A 202 -1.18 10.07 -4.97
N LYS A 203 -2.27 10.09 -5.73
CA LYS A 203 -2.59 9.03 -6.71
C LYS A 203 -1.51 8.85 -7.78
N CYS A 204 -0.79 9.90 -8.16
CA CYS A 204 0.24 9.84 -9.20
C CYS A 204 1.66 9.63 -8.67
N GLN A 205 1.86 9.44 -7.36
CA GLN A 205 3.19 9.32 -6.77
C GLN A 205 3.66 7.85 -6.74
N PRO A 206 4.56 7.43 -7.66
CA PRO A 206 4.95 6.02 -7.79
C PRO A 206 5.74 5.51 -6.58
N ALA A 207 6.58 6.36 -5.98
CA ALA A 207 7.43 5.99 -4.85
C ALA A 207 6.62 5.52 -3.63
N LEU A 208 5.46 6.14 -3.36
CA LEU A 208 4.56 5.69 -2.28
C LEU A 208 3.99 4.31 -2.56
N ARG A 209 3.57 4.02 -3.80
CA ARG A 209 3.00 2.72 -4.15
C ARG A 209 4.06 1.62 -4.06
N ALA A 210 5.25 1.88 -4.58
CA ALA A 210 6.39 0.98 -4.50
C ALA A 210 6.83 0.71 -3.05
N LEU A 211 6.94 1.76 -2.23
CA LEU A 211 7.35 1.65 -0.83
C LEU A 211 6.33 0.85 0.00
N LEU A 212 5.04 1.09 -0.22
CA LEU A 212 3.97 0.37 0.47
C LEU A 212 3.97 -1.13 0.08
N ALA A 213 4.16 -1.43 -1.21
CA ALA A 213 4.31 -2.81 -1.69
C ALA A 213 5.53 -3.51 -1.08
N TYR A 214 6.66 -2.80 -0.98
CA TYR A 214 7.85 -3.30 -0.31
C TYR A 214 7.60 -3.60 1.18
N HIS A 215 7.00 -2.68 1.95
CA HIS A 215 6.73 -2.90 3.37
C HIS A 215 5.90 -4.17 3.62
N PHE A 216 4.88 -4.41 2.81
CA PHE A 216 4.06 -5.62 2.92
C PHE A 216 4.84 -6.88 2.53
N ALA A 217 5.55 -6.86 1.39
CA ALA A 217 6.36 -7.99 0.96
C ALA A 217 7.42 -8.37 2.01
N ALA A 218 8.15 -7.38 2.53
CA ALA A 218 9.17 -7.58 3.56
C ALA A 218 8.58 -8.10 4.88
N ALA A 219 7.44 -7.57 5.32
CA ALA A 219 6.77 -8.02 6.54
C ALA A 219 6.33 -9.50 6.47
N PHE A 220 5.82 -9.96 5.32
CA PHE A 220 5.49 -11.38 5.16
C PHE A 220 6.75 -12.25 5.03
N LEU A 221 7.84 -11.72 4.45
CA LEU A 221 9.11 -12.42 4.33
C LEU A 221 9.75 -12.72 5.70
N GLU A 222 9.56 -11.85 6.71
CA GLU A 222 10.01 -12.08 8.10
C GLU A 222 9.53 -13.40 8.70
N LEU A 223 8.38 -13.94 8.24
CA LEU A 223 7.88 -15.22 8.73
C LEU A 223 8.84 -16.38 8.44
N ARG A 224 9.68 -16.25 7.41
CA ARG A 224 10.66 -17.25 6.96
C ARG A 224 12.10 -16.77 7.11
N HIS A 225 12.40 -15.58 6.63
CA HIS A 225 13.76 -15.06 6.53
C HIS A 225 13.77 -13.56 6.90
N PRO A 226 14.12 -13.21 8.15
CA PRO A 226 14.38 -11.82 8.51
C PRO A 226 15.44 -11.22 7.59
N GLN A 227 15.17 -10.03 7.06
CA GLN A 227 16.06 -9.34 6.14
C GLN A 227 16.09 -7.85 6.47
N GLU A 228 17.29 -7.28 6.50
CA GLU A 228 17.42 -5.83 6.58
C GLU A 228 16.94 -5.17 5.28
N PRO A 229 16.40 -3.95 5.34
CA PRO A 229 15.95 -3.27 4.14
C PRO A 229 17.08 -3.06 3.11
N PRO A 230 16.87 -3.45 1.84
CA PRO A 230 17.88 -3.23 0.81
C PRO A 230 18.04 -1.74 0.51
N GLU A 231 19.19 -1.35 -0.02
CA GLU A 231 19.54 0.06 -0.29
C GLU A 231 18.49 0.77 -1.16
N TRP A 232 17.94 0.08 -2.17
CA TRP A 232 16.91 0.64 -3.04
C TRP A 232 15.61 0.97 -2.29
N ALA A 233 15.25 0.20 -1.25
CA ALA A 233 14.08 0.49 -0.42
C ALA A 233 14.31 1.75 0.44
N LEU A 234 15.52 1.95 0.95
CA LEU A 234 15.90 3.16 1.66
C LEU A 234 15.86 4.40 0.74
N LYS A 235 16.32 4.26 -0.51
CA LYS A 235 16.20 5.31 -1.54
C LYS A 235 14.73 5.64 -1.86
N LEU A 236 13.88 4.61 -2.00
CA LEU A 236 12.44 4.80 -2.19
C LEU A 236 11.80 5.57 -1.04
N SER A 237 12.17 5.26 0.20
CA SER A 237 11.66 5.98 1.37
C SER A 237 11.98 7.47 1.29
N LYS A 238 13.25 7.80 1.04
CA LYS A 238 13.68 9.21 0.87
C LYS A 238 12.93 9.90 -0.28
N SER A 239 12.76 9.23 -1.42
CA SER A 239 12.03 9.76 -2.57
C SER A 239 10.54 10.02 -2.26
N ALA A 240 9.91 9.12 -1.50
CA ALA A 240 8.52 9.26 -1.07
C ALA A 240 8.31 10.43 -0.10
N ALA A 241 9.32 10.78 0.70
CA ALA A 241 9.28 11.90 1.65
C ALA A 241 9.26 13.28 0.97
N GLY A 242 9.98 13.40 -0.16
CA GLY A 242 10.35 14.68 -0.75
C GLY A 242 9.31 15.31 -1.67
N THR A 243 8.11 14.74 -1.79
CA THR A 243 7.17 15.16 -2.83
C THR A 243 5.74 15.31 -2.30
N ASN A 244 5.33 16.57 -2.11
CA ASN A 244 3.92 16.93 -1.92
C ASN A 244 3.21 16.89 -3.28
N TRP A 245 2.87 15.70 -3.78
CA TRP A 245 2.05 15.53 -4.99
C TRP A 245 0.57 15.82 -4.73
N ASN A 246 0.28 16.99 -4.14
CA ASN A 246 -1.09 17.44 -3.90
C ASN A 246 -1.67 18.29 -5.05
N GLU A 247 -0.98 18.37 -6.18
CA GLU A 247 -1.49 19.13 -7.32
C GLU A 247 -2.27 18.21 -8.27
N ARG A 248 -3.59 18.41 -8.31
CA ARG A 248 -4.36 18.01 -9.49
C ARG A 248 -3.81 18.80 -10.67
N LEU A 249 -3.01 18.14 -11.50
CA LEU A 249 -2.57 18.70 -12.76
C LEU A 249 -3.76 19.04 -13.65
N SER A 250 -3.64 20.10 -14.43
CA SER A 250 -4.52 20.30 -15.58
C SER A 250 -4.27 19.19 -16.61
N LEU A 251 -5.25 18.88 -17.47
CA LEU A 251 -5.07 17.87 -18.52
C LEU A 251 -3.86 18.19 -19.42
N LYS A 252 -3.62 19.48 -19.72
CA LYS A 252 -2.46 19.94 -20.49
C LYS A 252 -1.13 19.64 -19.77
N ALA A 253 -1.07 19.89 -18.46
CA ALA A 253 0.13 19.62 -17.66
C ALA A 253 0.36 18.10 -17.50
N ALA A 254 -0.70 17.31 -17.34
CA ALA A 254 -0.63 15.86 -17.30
C ALA A 254 -0.14 15.27 -18.63
N ASP A 255 -0.64 15.78 -19.77
CA ASP A 255 -0.19 15.36 -21.11
C ASP A 255 1.29 15.69 -21.34
N ALA A 256 1.71 16.92 -20.97
CA ALA A 256 3.10 17.30 -21.05
C ALA A 256 4.02 16.43 -20.19
N SER A 257 3.63 16.18 -18.94
CA SER A 257 4.40 15.32 -18.03
C SER A 257 4.48 13.89 -18.55
N PHE A 258 3.38 13.34 -19.04
CA PHE A 258 3.33 12.00 -19.63
C PHE A 258 4.24 11.86 -20.85
N ARG A 259 4.22 12.86 -21.75
CA ARG A 259 5.10 12.88 -22.93
C ARG A 259 6.58 12.95 -22.54
N SER A 260 6.93 13.83 -21.60
CA SER A 260 8.31 13.91 -21.10
C SER A 260 8.77 12.58 -20.51
N LEU A 261 7.91 11.89 -19.76
CA LEU A 261 8.22 10.55 -19.24
C LEU A 261 8.39 9.51 -20.35
N LEU A 262 7.55 9.52 -21.39
CA LEU A 262 7.71 8.60 -22.52
C LEU A 262 9.06 8.81 -23.23
N VAL A 263 9.49 10.06 -23.41
CA VAL A 263 10.79 10.37 -24.02
C VAL A 263 11.94 9.83 -23.16
N ILE A 264 11.90 10.07 -21.85
CA ILE A 264 12.88 9.51 -20.89
C ILE A 264 12.90 7.99 -20.99
N ILE A 265 11.72 7.36 -21.03
CA ILE A 265 11.60 5.90 -21.10
C ILE A 265 12.16 5.32 -22.40
N LEU A 266 12.01 6.04 -23.52
CA LEU A 266 12.57 5.66 -24.81
C LEU A 266 14.08 5.92 -24.91
N GLY A 267 14.68 6.61 -23.94
CA GLY A 267 16.11 6.91 -23.91
C GLY A 267 16.53 7.97 -24.93
N ASP A 268 15.62 8.85 -25.34
CA ASP A 268 15.96 9.96 -26.25
C ASP A 268 16.56 11.12 -25.43
N GLU A 269 17.89 11.16 -25.36
CA GLU A 269 18.72 12.12 -24.58
C GLU A 269 18.56 13.59 -25.03
N LYS A 270 17.76 13.89 -26.06
CA LYS A 270 17.59 15.26 -26.57
C LYS A 270 16.69 16.17 -25.71
N VAL A 271 16.23 15.71 -24.54
CA VAL A 271 15.35 16.47 -23.64
C VAL A 271 16.03 16.73 -22.28
N ASP A 272 17.34 16.91 -22.27
CA ASP A 272 18.01 17.54 -21.14
C ASP A 272 17.49 18.98 -21.03
N SER A 273 16.80 19.28 -19.92
CA SER A 273 16.20 20.57 -19.53
C SER A 273 14.82 20.94 -20.10
N VAL A 274 13.76 20.21 -19.73
CA VAL A 274 12.38 20.75 -19.82
C VAL A 274 11.61 20.52 -18.53
N TRP A 275 11.95 21.31 -17.51
CA TRP A 275 10.90 21.81 -16.63
C TRP A 275 10.03 22.76 -17.45
N PRO A 276 8.70 22.82 -17.22
CA PRO A 276 7.80 23.67 -17.98
C PRO A 276 7.99 25.14 -17.58
N GLN A 277 9.09 25.74 -18.00
CA GLN A 277 9.25 27.17 -18.08
C GLN A 277 9.83 27.51 -19.44
N THR A 278 9.08 28.33 -20.17
CA THR A 278 9.37 28.93 -21.49
C THR A 278 8.89 28.19 -22.74
N GLU A 279 8.15 28.95 -23.54
CA GLU A 279 7.37 28.61 -24.74
C GLU A 279 8.19 28.21 -25.97
N SER A 280 9.37 27.60 -25.81
CA SER A 280 10.23 27.29 -26.95
C SER A 280 11.07 26.04 -26.73
N THR A 281 10.49 24.86 -26.98
CA THR A 281 11.23 23.59 -27.13
C THR A 281 10.89 22.97 -28.50
N PRO A 282 11.82 22.24 -29.17
CA PRO A 282 11.68 21.83 -30.57
C PRO A 282 10.46 20.94 -30.85
N SER A 283 9.80 21.26 -31.96
CA SER A 283 8.41 20.93 -32.30
C SER A 283 8.11 19.49 -32.73
N HIS A 284 9.11 18.63 -32.97
CA HIS A 284 8.83 17.31 -33.55
C HIS A 284 8.28 16.29 -32.54
N VAL A 285 8.86 16.18 -31.33
CA VAL A 285 8.42 15.22 -30.31
C VAL A 285 7.07 15.61 -29.68
N TRP A 286 6.81 16.92 -29.59
CA TRP A 286 5.53 17.46 -29.14
C TRP A 286 4.42 17.36 -30.19
N SER A 287 4.77 17.11 -31.46
CA SER A 287 3.81 16.90 -32.55
C SER A 287 3.31 15.46 -32.66
N GLU A 288 4.04 14.49 -32.09
CA GLU A 288 3.63 13.09 -32.15
C GLU A 288 2.47 12.82 -31.20
N ILE A 289 1.50 12.01 -31.62
CA ILE A 289 0.39 11.61 -30.75
C ILE A 289 0.98 10.64 -29.71
N PRO A 290 0.57 10.66 -28.42
CA PRO A 290 1.14 9.76 -27.41
C PRO A 290 1.03 8.28 -27.79
N SER A 291 0.05 7.93 -28.64
CA SER A 291 -0.09 6.60 -29.22
C SER A 291 1.06 6.19 -30.14
N THR A 292 1.75 7.12 -30.80
CA THR A 292 2.94 6.83 -31.62
C THR A 292 4.11 6.45 -30.73
N LEU A 293 4.45 7.29 -29.73
CA LEU A 293 5.54 7.02 -28.78
C LEU A 293 5.32 5.71 -28.01
N VAL A 294 4.07 5.39 -27.67
CA VAL A 294 3.72 4.14 -26.98
C VAL A 294 3.99 2.90 -27.84
N ARG A 295 3.92 2.99 -29.17
CA ARG A 295 4.22 1.86 -30.06
C ARG A 295 5.68 1.45 -30.04
N ASP A 296 6.57 2.35 -29.62
CA ASP A 296 8.01 2.11 -29.57
C ASP A 296 8.47 1.63 -28.17
N LEU A 297 7.60 1.71 -27.15
CA LEU A 297 7.89 1.17 -25.81
C LEU A 297 8.26 -0.33 -25.78
N PRO A 298 7.70 -1.22 -26.63
CA PRO A 298 8.07 -2.62 -26.61
C PRO A 298 9.48 -2.89 -27.15
N THR A 299 10.02 -1.99 -27.98
CA THR A 299 11.30 -2.15 -28.68
C THR A 299 12.47 -1.46 -27.97
N THR A 300 12.20 -0.58 -27.01
CA THR A 300 13.27 0.06 -26.23
C THR A 300 14.03 -0.95 -25.36
N SER A 301 15.36 -0.90 -25.43
CA SER A 301 16.26 -1.57 -24.49
C SER A 301 16.67 -0.69 -23.32
N HIS A 302 16.24 0.59 -23.32
CA HIS A 302 16.57 1.54 -22.27
C HIS A 302 15.90 1.12 -20.94
N GLN A 303 16.62 1.31 -19.84
CA GLN A 303 16.18 0.96 -18.49
C GLN A 303 16.20 2.24 -17.65
N PRO A 304 15.17 3.09 -17.75
CA PRO A 304 15.09 4.36 -17.01
C PRO A 304 14.80 4.16 -15.51
N GLY A 305 14.64 2.90 -15.08
CA GLY A 305 14.14 2.53 -13.76
C GLY A 305 12.61 2.42 -13.73
N ALA A 306 12.10 1.54 -12.85
CA ALA A 306 10.66 1.29 -12.74
C ALA A 306 9.84 2.47 -12.21
N LEU A 307 10.46 3.47 -11.56
CA LEU A 307 9.73 4.64 -11.06
C LEU A 307 9.19 5.51 -12.20
N ALA A 308 10.00 5.79 -13.23
CA ALA A 308 9.56 6.59 -14.38
C ALA A 308 8.39 5.92 -15.11
N VAL A 309 8.49 4.61 -15.32
CA VAL A 309 7.43 3.81 -15.95
C VAL A 309 6.17 3.77 -15.09
N ALA A 310 6.33 3.63 -13.76
CA ALA A 310 5.21 3.68 -12.83
C ALA A 310 4.53 5.06 -12.82
N GLU A 311 5.29 6.16 -12.87
CA GLU A 311 4.73 7.52 -12.94
C GLU A 311 3.89 7.71 -14.21
N ALA A 312 4.44 7.32 -15.36
CA ALA A 312 3.73 7.37 -16.64
C ALA A 312 2.44 6.54 -16.60
N THR A 313 2.51 5.34 -15.98
CA THR A 313 1.34 4.47 -15.77
C THR A 313 0.26 5.16 -14.95
N LEU A 314 0.63 5.82 -13.85
CA LEU A 314 -0.32 6.45 -12.94
C LEU A 314 -0.96 7.70 -13.55
N LEU A 315 -0.17 8.53 -14.25
CA LEU A 315 -0.68 9.67 -15.00
C LEU A 315 -1.67 9.22 -16.08
N TRP A 316 -1.30 8.19 -16.86
CA TRP A 316 -2.17 7.62 -17.89
C TRP A 316 -3.52 7.20 -17.30
N ARG A 317 -3.49 6.46 -16.18
CA ARG A 317 -4.69 5.98 -15.47
C ARG A 317 -5.59 7.10 -14.95
N GLU A 318 -5.02 8.16 -14.37
CA GLU A 318 -5.82 9.21 -13.73
C GLU A 318 -6.41 10.18 -14.77
N TYR A 319 -5.70 10.49 -15.85
CA TYR A 319 -6.05 11.60 -16.75
C TYR A 319 -6.57 11.19 -18.13
N PHE A 320 -6.37 9.94 -18.55
CA PHE A 320 -6.60 9.52 -19.94
C PHE A 320 -7.53 8.30 -20.06
N SER A 321 -8.32 8.03 -19.01
CA SER A 321 -9.26 6.89 -18.97
C SER A 321 -10.37 6.92 -20.03
N ASP A 322 -10.62 8.09 -20.63
CA ASP A 322 -11.58 8.33 -21.71
C ASP A 322 -11.01 8.06 -23.11
N LYS A 323 -9.69 7.84 -23.24
CA LYS A 323 -9.04 7.64 -24.54
C LYS A 323 -9.36 6.26 -25.13
N PRO A 324 -9.64 6.15 -26.44
CA PRO A 324 -9.89 4.86 -27.10
C PRO A 324 -8.74 3.85 -26.92
N GLU A 325 -7.50 4.33 -26.88
CA GLU A 325 -6.29 3.53 -26.76
C GLU A 325 -5.94 3.20 -25.29
N PHE A 326 -6.76 3.61 -24.33
CA PHE A 326 -6.44 3.58 -22.90
C PHE A 326 -5.91 2.22 -22.44
N GLN A 327 -6.63 1.13 -22.76
CA GLN A 327 -6.26 -0.23 -22.34
C GLN A 327 -4.98 -0.72 -22.99
N GLN A 328 -4.74 -0.38 -24.26
CA GLN A 328 -3.53 -0.75 -24.97
C GLN A 328 -2.31 -0.08 -24.36
N VAL A 329 -2.35 1.25 -24.19
CA VAL A 329 -1.24 2.01 -23.60
C VAL A 329 -0.97 1.58 -22.16
N LEU A 330 -2.04 1.38 -21.37
CA LEU A 330 -1.91 0.90 -20.00
C LEU A 330 -1.24 -0.49 -19.94
N SER A 331 -1.63 -1.41 -20.82
CA SER A 331 -1.04 -2.75 -20.87
C SER A 331 0.46 -2.69 -21.18
N GLU A 332 0.88 -1.88 -22.14
CA GLU A 332 2.30 -1.76 -22.51
C GLU A 332 3.14 -1.12 -21.40
N LEU A 333 2.64 -0.08 -20.74
CA LEU A 333 3.34 0.52 -19.60
C LEU A 333 3.50 -0.46 -18.43
N LEU A 334 2.46 -1.26 -18.14
CA LEU A 334 2.52 -2.29 -17.09
C LEU A 334 3.50 -3.42 -17.44
N LYS A 335 3.52 -3.87 -18.69
CA LYS A 335 4.52 -4.85 -19.18
C LYS A 335 5.93 -4.29 -19.10
N LEU A 336 6.11 -3.02 -19.46
CA LEU A 336 7.42 -2.37 -19.41
C LEU A 336 7.92 -2.22 -17.97
N GLY A 337 7.07 -1.82 -17.03
CA GLY A 337 7.43 -1.77 -15.61
C GLY A 337 7.85 -3.14 -15.07
N ASN A 338 7.22 -4.20 -15.57
CA ASN A 338 7.57 -5.59 -15.29
C ASN A 338 8.87 -6.08 -15.94
N ARG A 339 9.40 -5.39 -16.95
CA ARG A 339 10.70 -5.71 -17.56
C ARG A 339 11.86 -5.06 -16.81
N GLN A 340 11.59 -4.11 -15.92
CA GLN A 340 12.62 -3.39 -15.19
C GLN A 340 13.25 -4.28 -14.12
N ASN A 341 14.57 -4.12 -13.92
CA ASN A 341 15.29 -4.83 -12.86
C ASN A 341 15.16 -4.13 -11.50
N GLY A 342 15.12 -2.80 -11.50
CA GLY A 342 15.12 -1.97 -10.31
C GLY A 342 14.29 -0.69 -10.49
N PHE A 343 14.21 0.09 -9.43
CA PHE A 343 13.45 1.35 -9.40
C PHE A 343 14.19 2.55 -10.00
N TYR A 344 15.52 2.49 -10.04
CA TYR A 344 16.44 3.54 -10.46
C TYR A 344 17.38 3.03 -11.54
#